data_AF-U6KF63-F1
#
_entry.id   AF-U6KF63-F1
#
_cell.length_a   1.000
_cell.length_b   1.000
_cell.length_c   1.000
_cell.angle_alpha   90.00
_cell.angle_beta   90.00
_cell.angle_gamma   90.00
#
_symmetry.space_group_name_H-M   'P 1'
#
loop_
_entity.id
_entity.type
_entity.pdbx_description
1 polymer ?
#
loop_
_entity_poly.entity_id
_entity_poly.type
_entity_poly.pdbx_seq_one_letter_code
_entity_poly.pdbx_strand_id
1 'polypeptide(L)'
;MFGLKFLTLATATIFLLDTNTANAAENTAKRVDCSASMNEARKLVGFAEFTVGETTEEKLPIDPVSKTAGATPATYVESVCTALKASEASPAKSGALDGTYAYAVQEGTDADCEAAVDHWKAGLSNFKSLPPEYTEETELYKNPQNISFISLFNPNENPKVDCVYFTCPAKENKPKQQSTDVVGDTGSNGEKDPSAGEGDGDDEEDPAAGGESETTTDKEVKALLCITTPNALTQGAAPYTQAQWDQITAGLNKNAAHALPISLGFAVAAVGVLLF
;
A
#
# COMPACT_ATOMS: atom_id res chain seq x y z
N MET A 1 -50.87 65.25 6.20
CA MET A 1 -50.67 65.15 4.74
C MET A 1 -49.20 65.36 4.43
N PHE A 2 -48.72 64.73 3.36
CA PHE A 2 -47.33 64.54 2.93
C PHE A 2 -46.62 63.35 3.56
N GLY A 3 -46.90 62.18 2.98
CA GLY A 3 -45.98 61.06 3.00
C GLY A 3 -44.86 61.27 1.97
N LEU A 4 -43.71 60.66 2.24
CA LEU A 4 -42.65 60.52 1.26
C LEU A 4 -42.07 59.10 1.33
N LYS A 5 -42.54 58.35 0.33
CA LYS A 5 -42.04 57.15 -0.36
C LYS A 5 -40.69 56.57 0.12
N PHE A 6 -40.77 55.29 0.48
CA PHE A 6 -39.67 54.33 0.54
C PHE A 6 -38.98 54.21 -0.85
N LEU A 7 -37.67 54.40 -0.90
CA LEU A 7 -36.82 53.94 -2.00
C LEU A 7 -36.09 52.67 -1.53
N THR A 8 -36.65 51.53 -1.90
CA THR A 8 -36.00 50.22 -1.84
C THR A 8 -34.86 50.17 -2.86
N LEU A 9 -33.62 50.06 -2.38
CA LEU A 9 -32.46 49.76 -3.21
C LEU A 9 -32.33 48.23 -3.28
N ALA A 10 -32.81 47.63 -4.37
CA ALA A 10 -32.57 46.22 -4.67
C ALA A 10 -31.14 46.09 -5.23
N THR A 11 -30.19 45.69 -4.38
CA THR A 11 -28.88 45.21 -4.84
C THR A 11 -29.07 43.83 -5.45
N ALA A 12 -29.10 43.77 -6.78
CA ALA A 12 -29.00 42.51 -7.51
C ALA A 12 -27.56 41.98 -7.37
N THR A 13 -27.34 41.00 -6.49
CA THR A 13 -26.13 40.19 -6.51
C THR A 13 -26.20 39.28 -7.71
N ILE A 14 -25.40 39.58 -8.72
CA ILE A 14 -25.10 38.67 -9.82
C ILE A 14 -24.33 37.50 -9.22
N PHE A 15 -25.01 36.36 -9.00
CA PHE A 15 -24.34 35.08 -8.80
C PHE A 15 -23.84 34.64 -10.19
N LEU A 16 -22.57 34.94 -10.46
CA LEU A 16 -21.83 34.47 -11.62
C LEU A 16 -20.86 33.37 -11.16
N LEU A 17 -20.97 32.24 -11.85
CA LEU A 17 -20.11 31.06 -11.90
C LEU A 17 -20.19 30.09 -10.73
N ASP A 18 -20.84 28.96 -11.01
CA ASP A 18 -20.53 27.64 -10.45
C ASP A 18 -19.02 27.40 -10.55
N THR A 19 -18.28 27.65 -9.47
CA THR A 19 -16.99 27.02 -9.25
C THR A 19 -17.24 25.56 -8.88
N ASN A 20 -17.55 24.73 -9.87
CA ASN A 20 -17.21 23.31 -9.83
C ASN A 20 -15.70 23.18 -10.08
N THR A 21 -14.91 23.81 -9.21
CA THR A 21 -13.56 23.33 -8.95
C THR A 21 -13.77 22.23 -7.94
N ALA A 22 -13.96 20.99 -8.43
CA ALA A 22 -13.64 19.85 -7.60
C ALA A 22 -12.19 20.09 -7.16
N ASN A 23 -11.98 20.33 -5.86
CA ASN A 23 -10.63 20.38 -5.33
C ASN A 23 -10.13 18.95 -5.40
N ALA A 24 -9.07 18.71 -6.16
CA ALA A 24 -8.35 17.44 -6.15
C ALA A 24 -8.09 17.04 -4.70
N ALA A 25 -8.56 15.85 -4.32
CA ALA A 25 -8.36 15.36 -2.98
C ALA A 25 -6.85 15.24 -2.71
N GLU A 26 -6.39 15.87 -1.62
CA GLU A 26 -4.97 15.95 -1.27
C GLU A 26 -4.49 14.67 -0.58
N ASN A 27 -3.21 14.36 -0.72
CA ASN A 27 -2.57 13.29 0.04
C ASN A 27 -2.58 13.64 1.53
N THR A 28 -2.97 12.69 2.37
CA THR A 28 -2.96 12.88 3.83
C THR A 28 -2.23 11.75 4.55
N ALA A 29 -1.71 12.07 5.73
CA ALA A 29 -1.00 11.14 6.58
C ALA A 29 -1.38 11.41 8.05
N LYS A 30 -1.83 10.38 8.77
CA LYS A 30 -2.28 10.46 10.16
C LYS A 30 -1.50 9.46 11.00
N ARG A 31 -0.83 9.93 12.04
CA ARG A 31 -0.16 9.05 13.02
C ARG A 31 -1.20 8.22 13.77
N VAL A 32 -0.95 6.93 13.92
CA VAL A 32 -1.81 5.98 14.65
C VAL A 32 -0.93 5.15 15.57
N ASP A 33 -1.40 4.86 16.79
CA ASP A 33 -0.72 3.94 17.69
C ASP A 33 -1.26 2.52 17.49
N CYS A 34 -0.50 1.68 16.79
CA CYS A 34 -0.80 0.26 16.61
C CYS A 34 -0.01 -0.66 17.56
N SER A 35 0.70 -0.09 18.55
CA SER A 35 1.58 -0.86 19.44
C SER A 35 0.83 -1.95 20.19
N ALA A 36 -0.42 -1.69 20.63
CA ALA A 36 -1.25 -2.68 21.33
C ALA A 36 -1.48 -3.95 20.47
N SER A 37 -2.04 -3.80 19.26
CA SER A 37 -2.30 -4.92 18.35
C SER A 37 -1.02 -5.66 17.94
N MET A 38 0.07 -4.93 17.68
CA MET A 38 1.36 -5.53 17.35
C MET A 38 1.94 -6.32 18.55
N ASN A 39 1.81 -5.79 19.76
CA ASN A 39 2.31 -6.43 20.98
C ASN A 39 1.52 -7.67 21.36
N GLU A 40 0.23 -7.76 21.03
CA GLU A 40 -0.53 -9.01 21.15
C GLU A 40 0.10 -10.13 20.34
N ALA A 41 0.50 -9.87 19.09
CA ALA A 41 1.19 -10.85 18.26
C ALA A 41 2.58 -11.22 18.83
N ARG A 42 3.34 -10.23 19.31
CA ARG A 42 4.69 -10.44 19.86
C ARG A 42 4.70 -11.24 21.15
N LYS A 43 3.69 -11.06 22.01
CA LYS A 43 3.50 -11.87 23.22
C LYS A 43 3.42 -13.37 22.91
N LEU A 44 2.80 -13.75 21.79
CA LEU A 44 2.64 -15.16 21.40
C LEU A 44 3.98 -15.85 21.17
N VAL A 45 4.98 -15.10 20.73
CA VAL A 45 6.32 -15.60 20.40
C VAL A 45 7.33 -15.27 21.50
N GLY A 46 6.90 -14.63 22.60
CA GLY A 46 7.77 -14.26 23.71
C GLY A 46 8.78 -13.15 23.39
N PHE A 47 8.50 -12.30 22.39
CA PHE A 47 9.36 -11.18 22.05
C PHE A 47 9.04 -9.96 22.91
N ALA A 48 10.04 -9.11 23.14
CA ALA A 48 9.87 -7.85 23.87
C ALA A 48 8.80 -6.98 23.21
N GLU A 49 7.96 -6.33 24.00
CA GLU A 49 6.94 -5.41 23.49
C GLU A 49 7.59 -4.20 22.80
N PHE A 50 6.98 -3.74 21.71
CA PHE A 50 7.26 -2.42 21.16
C PHE A 50 6.82 -1.34 22.13
N THR A 51 7.61 -0.27 22.17
CA THR A 51 7.21 1.03 22.73
C THR A 51 7.07 2.04 21.60
N VAL A 52 6.21 3.05 21.76
CA VAL A 52 6.04 4.07 20.72
C VAL A 52 7.33 4.89 20.57
N GLY A 53 7.73 5.17 19.34
CA GLY A 53 8.86 6.04 19.03
C GLY A 53 8.62 7.48 19.49
N GLU A 54 9.59 8.07 20.19
CA GLU A 54 9.48 9.42 20.76
C GLU A 54 10.48 10.39 20.14
N THR A 55 11.60 9.89 19.65
CA THR A 55 12.68 10.69 19.08
C THR A 55 12.52 10.87 17.57
N THR A 56 13.30 11.81 17.03
CA THR A 56 13.24 12.16 15.60
C THR A 56 13.72 11.04 14.68
N GLU A 57 14.53 10.12 15.21
CA GLU A 57 15.06 8.94 14.53
C GLU A 57 14.13 7.72 14.63
N GLU A 58 13.09 7.78 15.45
CA GLU A 58 12.12 6.69 15.66
C GLU A 58 10.76 6.97 15.01
N LYS A 59 10.55 8.18 14.48
CA LYS A 59 9.25 8.67 14.00
C LYS A 59 9.29 9.00 12.51
N LEU A 60 8.33 8.46 11.76
CA LEU A 60 8.13 8.79 10.35
C LEU A 60 7.99 10.31 10.15
N PRO A 61 8.59 10.87 9.08
CA PRO A 61 8.71 12.32 8.90
C PRO A 61 7.45 12.94 8.31
N ILE A 62 6.34 12.84 9.04
CA ILE A 62 5.06 13.50 8.71
C ILE A 62 4.79 14.76 9.53
N ASP A 63 5.62 14.99 10.56
CA ASP A 63 5.56 16.17 11.42
C ASP A 63 6.84 17.01 11.22
N PRO A 64 6.78 18.35 11.37
CA PRO A 64 7.94 19.23 11.17
C PRO A 64 9.08 19.02 12.19
N VAL A 65 8.87 18.15 13.19
CA VAL A 65 9.83 17.85 14.25
C VAL A 65 10.72 16.65 13.90
N SER A 66 10.29 15.77 12.98
CA SER A 66 11.07 14.59 12.60
C SER A 66 12.26 14.96 11.71
N LYS A 67 13.38 14.24 11.88
CA LYS A 67 14.63 14.51 11.17
C LYS A 67 14.61 13.82 9.81
N THR A 68 14.73 14.61 8.76
CA THR A 68 14.91 14.14 7.39
C THR A 68 16.10 14.87 6.79
N ALA A 69 17.06 14.15 6.23
CA ALA A 69 18.12 14.75 5.43
C ALA A 69 17.51 15.32 4.13
N GLY A 70 17.11 16.59 4.15
CA GLY A 70 16.71 17.33 2.96
C GLY A 70 15.26 17.16 2.47
N ALA A 71 14.38 16.47 3.21
CA ALA A 71 12.96 16.31 2.86
C ALA A 71 12.03 16.98 3.88
N THR A 72 11.00 17.68 3.39
CA THR A 72 9.90 18.22 4.20
C THR A 72 8.84 17.15 4.44
N PRO A 73 7.96 17.30 5.47
CA PRO A 73 6.84 16.40 5.66
C PRO A 73 5.95 16.23 4.43
N ALA A 74 5.66 17.33 3.72
CA ALA A 74 4.84 17.30 2.51
C ALA A 74 5.49 16.46 1.40
N THR A 75 6.79 16.66 1.14
CA THR A 75 7.53 15.90 0.12
C THR A 75 7.66 14.41 0.50
N TYR A 76 7.74 14.10 1.80
CA TYR A 76 7.73 12.71 2.25
C TYR A 76 6.38 12.04 1.98
N VAL A 77 5.28 12.68 2.39
CA VAL A 77 3.92 12.15 2.15
C VAL A 77 3.66 11.97 0.65
N GLU A 78 4.07 12.92 -0.19
CA GLU A 78 3.98 12.81 -1.65
C GLU A 78 4.78 11.62 -2.20
N SER A 79 6.01 11.42 -1.71
CA SER A 79 6.86 10.30 -2.13
C SER A 79 6.26 8.94 -1.77
N VAL A 80 5.72 8.81 -0.55
CA VAL A 80 5.06 7.58 -0.09
C VAL A 80 3.83 7.33 -0.95
N CYS A 81 2.98 8.33 -1.16
CA CYS A 81 1.78 8.17 -2.00
C CYS A 81 2.09 7.82 -3.45
N THR A 82 3.19 8.33 -4.01
CA THR A 82 3.64 7.96 -5.35
C THR A 82 4.02 6.48 -5.41
N ALA A 83 4.82 6.01 -4.45
CA ALA A 83 5.27 4.63 -4.40
C ALA A 83 4.13 3.64 -4.09
N LEU A 84 3.17 4.04 -3.24
CA LEU A 84 1.95 3.27 -2.96
C LEU A 84 1.11 3.04 -4.22
N LYS A 85 0.91 4.09 -5.03
CA LYS A 85 0.19 3.98 -6.30
C LYS A 85 0.93 3.15 -7.34
N ALA A 86 2.27 3.20 -7.33
CA ALA A 86 3.10 2.36 -8.17
C ALA A 86 3.21 0.90 -7.67
N SER A 87 2.55 0.55 -6.55
CA SER A 87 2.65 -0.78 -5.92
C SER A 87 4.09 -1.22 -5.66
N GLU A 88 4.95 -0.27 -5.29
CA GLU A 88 6.35 -0.57 -4.99
C GLU A 88 6.46 -1.46 -3.75
N ALA A 89 7.43 -2.39 -3.76
CA ALA A 89 7.67 -3.30 -2.64
C ALA A 89 8.15 -2.59 -1.35
N SER A 90 8.53 -1.32 -1.43
CA SER A 90 9.00 -0.55 -0.28
C SER A 90 8.63 0.94 -0.42
N PRO A 91 7.34 1.28 -0.27
CA PRO A 91 6.84 2.62 -0.54
C PRO A 91 7.40 3.70 0.42
N ALA A 92 8.09 3.25 1.47
CA ALA A 92 8.60 4.07 2.55
C ALA A 92 10.13 4.19 2.60
N LYS A 93 10.87 3.71 1.59
CA LYS A 93 12.33 3.87 1.51
C LYS A 93 12.69 5.34 1.28
N SER A 94 12.39 6.20 2.25
CA SER A 94 13.06 7.48 2.44
C SER A 94 14.35 7.14 3.18
N GLY A 95 15.50 7.57 2.66
CA GLY A 95 16.80 7.38 3.30
C GLY A 95 16.98 8.15 4.62
N ALA A 96 15.89 8.38 5.37
CA ALA A 96 15.82 9.24 6.53
C ALA A 96 15.90 8.49 7.86
N LEU A 97 15.40 7.24 7.94
CA LEU A 97 15.33 6.46 9.17
C LEU A 97 15.89 5.06 8.97
N ASP A 98 16.76 4.62 9.88
CA ASP A 98 17.32 3.28 9.94
C ASP A 98 16.40 2.34 10.72
N GLY A 99 15.43 1.78 10.00
CA GLY A 99 14.43 0.87 10.56
C GLY A 99 13.85 -0.08 9.52
N THR A 100 13.09 -1.06 9.98
CA THR A 100 12.40 -2.02 9.09
C THR A 100 10.93 -1.62 8.95
N TYR A 101 10.47 -1.49 7.71
CA TYR A 101 9.13 -0.98 7.42
C TYR A 101 8.12 -2.12 7.27
N ALA A 102 6.99 -2.02 7.97
CA ALA A 102 5.82 -2.87 7.79
C ALA A 102 4.72 -2.10 7.05
N TYR A 103 4.06 -2.75 6.11
CA TYR A 103 3.12 -2.13 5.20
C TYR A 103 1.87 -3.00 5.01
N ALA A 104 0.69 -2.38 5.03
CA ALA A 104 -0.56 -3.04 4.68
C ALA A 104 -1.46 -2.05 3.92
N VAL A 105 -1.89 -2.42 2.70
CA VAL A 105 -3.00 -1.74 2.02
C VAL A 105 -4.27 -2.01 2.81
N GLN A 106 -5.08 -0.98 3.00
CA GLN A 106 -6.33 -1.08 3.76
C GLN A 106 -7.44 -0.31 3.06
N GLU A 107 -8.67 -0.68 3.39
CA GLU A 107 -9.87 0.08 3.06
C GLU A 107 -10.36 0.81 4.31
N GLY A 108 -11.18 1.85 4.13
CA GLY A 108 -11.78 2.61 5.24
C GLY A 108 -11.29 4.06 5.34
N THR A 109 -11.69 4.74 6.41
CA THR A 109 -11.31 6.14 6.72
C THR A 109 -10.21 6.22 7.78
N ASP A 110 -10.03 5.16 8.55
CA ASP A 110 -9.07 5.05 9.64
C ASP A 110 -8.29 3.74 9.51
N ALA A 111 -7.11 3.68 10.12
CA ALA A 111 -6.30 2.48 10.13
C ALA A 111 -6.95 1.34 10.91
N ASP A 112 -6.79 0.13 10.38
CA ASP A 112 -7.15 -1.10 11.06
C ASP A 112 -5.87 -1.84 11.51
N CYS A 113 -5.41 -1.56 12.73
CA CYS A 113 -4.18 -2.15 13.24
C CYS A 113 -4.25 -3.68 13.35
N GLU A 114 -5.42 -4.26 13.61
CA GLU A 114 -5.59 -5.72 13.73
C GLU A 114 -5.50 -6.39 12.36
N ALA A 115 -6.21 -5.85 11.36
CA ALA A 115 -6.13 -6.36 9.99
C ALA A 115 -4.71 -6.26 9.41
N ALA A 116 -3.98 -5.18 9.72
CA ALA A 116 -2.58 -5.05 9.34
C ALA A 116 -1.71 -6.13 9.98
N VAL A 117 -1.85 -6.36 11.29
CA VAL A 117 -1.11 -7.39 12.02
C VAL A 117 -1.41 -8.79 11.47
N ASP A 118 -2.67 -9.08 11.16
CA ASP A 118 -3.06 -10.35 10.53
C ASP A 118 -2.44 -10.51 9.14
N HIS A 119 -2.47 -9.46 8.31
CA HIS A 119 -1.81 -9.46 7.01
C HIS A 119 -0.31 -9.72 7.14
N TRP A 120 0.38 -9.10 8.09
CA TRP A 120 1.81 -9.32 8.30
C TRP A 120 2.12 -10.72 8.81
N LYS A 121 1.36 -11.24 9.79
CA LYS A 121 1.52 -12.61 10.31
C LYS A 121 1.36 -13.66 9.22
N ALA A 122 0.46 -13.44 8.26
CA ALA A 122 0.27 -14.34 7.13
C ALA A 122 1.54 -14.50 6.27
N GLY A 123 2.50 -13.56 6.34
CA GLY A 123 3.82 -13.70 5.73
C GLY A 123 4.61 -14.93 6.20
N LEU A 124 4.27 -15.52 7.35
CA LEU A 124 4.89 -16.76 7.84
C LEU A 124 4.86 -17.88 6.78
N SER A 125 3.75 -18.03 6.05
CA SER A 125 3.59 -19.11 5.06
C SER A 125 4.56 -19.02 3.88
N ASN A 126 5.16 -17.86 3.67
CA ASN A 126 6.15 -17.64 2.61
C ASN A 126 7.53 -18.18 3.01
N PHE A 127 7.77 -18.43 4.30
CA PHE A 127 9.03 -18.96 4.83
C PHE A 127 8.91 -20.46 5.08
N LYS A 128 9.68 -21.25 4.33
CA LYS A 128 9.73 -22.73 4.49
C LYS A 128 10.67 -23.18 5.61
N SER A 129 11.56 -22.29 6.04
CA SER A 129 12.59 -22.51 7.06
C SER A 129 12.96 -21.16 7.68
N LEU A 130 13.97 -21.16 8.58
CA LEU A 130 14.63 -19.95 9.04
C LEU A 130 14.88 -18.99 7.85
N PRO A 131 14.47 -17.71 7.95
CA PRO A 131 14.74 -16.74 6.89
C PRO A 131 16.24 -16.64 6.59
N PRO A 132 16.64 -16.60 5.30
CA PRO A 132 18.04 -16.57 4.91
C PRO A 132 18.70 -15.23 5.28
N GLU A 133 19.99 -15.13 5.03
CA GLU A 133 20.73 -13.87 5.14
C GLU A 133 20.09 -12.76 4.30
N TYR A 134 19.94 -11.56 4.87
CA TYR A 134 19.39 -10.41 4.15
C TYR A 134 20.40 -9.84 3.16
N THR A 135 19.99 -9.85 1.89
CA THR A 135 20.59 -9.07 0.82
C THR A 135 19.49 -8.48 -0.04
N GLU A 136 19.72 -7.32 -0.65
CA GLU A 136 18.74 -6.65 -1.53
C GLU A 136 18.32 -7.52 -2.74
N GLU A 137 19.18 -8.47 -3.14
CA GLU A 137 18.93 -9.38 -4.27
C GLU A 137 18.14 -10.62 -3.90
N THR A 138 17.97 -10.91 -2.61
CA THR A 138 17.24 -12.12 -2.19
C THR A 138 15.76 -11.96 -2.50
N GLU A 139 15.26 -12.78 -3.42
CA GLU A 139 13.86 -12.77 -3.89
C GLU A 139 12.83 -12.79 -2.75
N LEU A 140 13.11 -13.52 -1.67
CA LEU A 140 12.21 -13.60 -0.52
C LEU A 140 11.95 -12.23 0.14
N TYR A 141 12.93 -11.33 0.07
CA TYR A 141 12.88 -9.99 0.64
C TYR A 141 12.36 -8.93 -0.33
N LYS A 142 12.09 -9.31 -1.59
CA LYS A 142 11.37 -8.45 -2.55
C LYS A 142 9.87 -8.45 -2.32
N ASN A 143 9.35 -9.39 -1.51
CA ASN A 143 7.94 -9.40 -1.11
C ASN A 143 7.73 -8.48 0.11
N PRO A 144 6.93 -7.40 -0.01
CA PRO A 144 6.67 -6.47 1.09
C PRO A 144 6.05 -7.12 2.32
N GLN A 145 5.23 -8.17 2.14
CA GLN A 145 4.60 -8.88 3.26
C GLN A 145 5.65 -9.63 4.09
N ASN A 146 6.71 -10.16 3.46
CA ASN A 146 7.80 -10.84 4.15
C ASN A 146 8.64 -9.87 4.99
N ILE A 147 8.90 -8.67 4.45
CA ILE A 147 9.57 -7.59 5.18
C ILE A 147 8.70 -7.11 6.33
N SER A 148 7.40 -6.99 6.11
CA SER A 148 6.45 -6.58 7.15
C SER A 148 6.32 -7.60 8.26
N PHE A 149 6.33 -8.90 7.94
CA PHE A 149 6.43 -9.97 8.91
C PHE A 149 7.70 -9.84 9.76
N ILE A 150 8.84 -9.55 9.13
CA ILE A 150 10.12 -9.37 9.83
C ILE A 150 10.10 -8.13 10.73
N SER A 151 9.49 -7.04 10.27
CA SER A 151 9.31 -5.84 11.08
C SER A 151 8.40 -6.10 12.28
N LEU A 152 7.26 -6.78 12.11
CA LEU A 152 6.36 -7.12 13.22
C LEU A 152 7.06 -7.94 14.30
N PHE A 153 7.86 -8.92 13.89
CA PHE A 153 8.64 -9.77 14.79
C PHE A 153 10.09 -9.31 14.93
N ASN A 154 10.37 -8.01 14.85
CA ASN A 154 11.72 -7.48 15.04
C ASN A 154 12.33 -7.97 16.39
N PRO A 155 13.48 -8.69 16.37
CA PRO A 155 14.01 -9.37 17.55
C PRO A 155 14.96 -8.51 18.38
N ASN A 156 15.22 -7.27 17.95
CA ASN A 156 16.10 -6.35 18.67
C ASN A 156 15.56 -6.04 20.07
N GLU A 157 16.48 -5.73 20.99
CA GLU A 157 16.13 -5.28 22.34
C GLU A 157 15.55 -3.86 22.32
N ASN A 158 14.67 -3.57 23.28
CA ASN A 158 14.00 -2.27 23.43
C ASN A 158 13.37 -1.72 22.13
N PRO A 159 12.64 -2.54 21.37
CA PRO A 159 12.24 -2.15 20.04
C PRO A 159 11.18 -1.06 20.08
N LYS A 160 11.23 -0.15 19.09
CA LYS A 160 10.27 0.93 18.92
C LYS A 160 9.38 0.70 17.72
N VAL A 161 8.23 1.36 17.74
CA VAL A 161 7.34 1.43 16.58
C VAL A 161 6.75 2.82 16.42
N ASP A 162 6.63 3.25 15.17
CA ASP A 162 5.80 4.39 14.80
C ASP A 162 4.99 4.05 13.55
N CYS A 163 3.69 4.35 13.57
CA CYS A 163 2.78 4.02 12.48
C CYS A 163 2.03 5.25 11.98
N VAL A 164 1.85 5.29 10.66
CA VAL A 164 1.15 6.34 9.94
C VAL A 164 0.20 5.72 8.93
N TYR A 165 -1.04 6.17 8.96
CA TYR A 165 -2.05 5.87 7.96
C TYR A 165 -2.03 6.90 6.85
N PHE A 166 -1.78 6.45 5.62
CA PHE A 166 -1.74 7.28 4.42
C PHE A 166 -3.05 7.13 3.65
N THR A 167 -3.57 8.25 3.15
CA THR A 167 -4.63 8.28 2.14
C THR A 167 -4.13 9.04 0.93
N CYS A 168 -4.09 8.35 -0.21
CA CYS A 168 -3.52 8.82 -1.47
C CYS A 168 -4.61 8.79 -2.54
N PRO A 169 -5.40 9.87 -2.71
CA PRO A 169 -6.55 9.90 -3.62
C PRO A 169 -6.16 9.75 -5.08
N ALA A 170 -7.05 9.26 -5.93
CA ALA A 170 -6.87 9.23 -7.39
C ALA A 170 -6.49 10.63 -7.93
N LYS A 171 -5.58 10.73 -8.90
CA LYS A 171 -5.37 12.02 -9.59
C LYS A 171 -6.63 12.38 -10.34
N GLU A 172 -7.06 13.63 -10.21
CA GLU A 172 -8.15 14.13 -11.05
C GLU A 172 -7.72 14.10 -12.52
N ASN A 173 -8.53 13.46 -13.36
CA ASN A 173 -8.42 13.61 -14.80
C ASN A 173 -8.81 15.03 -15.17
N LYS A 174 -7.84 15.95 -15.22
CA LYS A 174 -8.07 17.27 -15.81
C LYS A 174 -8.49 17.05 -17.27
N PRO A 175 -9.68 17.49 -17.73
CA PRO A 175 -10.06 17.37 -19.13
C PRO A 175 -8.97 18.03 -19.97
N LYS A 176 -8.32 17.25 -20.87
CA LYS A 176 -7.47 17.83 -21.90
C LYS A 176 -8.37 18.73 -22.73
N GLN A 177 -8.15 20.03 -22.64
CA GLN A 177 -8.81 21.01 -23.48
C GLN A 177 -8.44 20.68 -24.92
N GLN A 178 -9.40 20.10 -25.65
CA GLN A 178 -9.26 19.74 -27.05
C GLN A 178 -9.19 21.04 -27.86
N SER A 179 -7.97 21.46 -28.22
CA SER A 179 -7.79 22.46 -29.28
C SER A 179 -8.16 21.79 -30.59
N THR A 180 -9.37 22.06 -31.08
CA THR A 180 -9.75 21.77 -32.46
C THR A 180 -9.18 22.88 -33.34
N ASP A 181 -7.97 22.71 -33.85
CA ASP A 181 -7.46 23.57 -34.91
C ASP A 181 -7.97 23.05 -36.26
N VAL A 182 -8.84 23.86 -36.86
CA VAL A 182 -9.42 23.72 -38.19
C VAL A 182 -8.40 24.17 -39.24
N VAL A 183 -8.10 23.26 -40.17
CA VAL A 183 -7.75 23.42 -41.60
C VAL A 183 -7.10 24.73 -42.07
N GLY A 184 -5.89 24.60 -42.63
CA GLY A 184 -5.27 25.56 -43.54
C GLY A 184 -4.36 24.85 -44.55
N ASP A 185 -4.89 24.63 -45.76
CA ASP A 185 -4.28 24.06 -46.98
C ASP A 185 -3.11 24.91 -47.54
N THR A 186 -2.04 24.28 -48.05
CA THR A 186 -1.52 24.46 -49.44
C THR A 186 -0.22 23.68 -49.71
N GLY A 187 -0.16 22.97 -50.85
CA GLY A 187 1.01 23.05 -51.74
C GLY A 187 1.80 21.79 -52.15
N SER A 188 1.17 20.92 -52.96
CA SER A 188 1.67 20.26 -54.19
C SER A 188 3.18 20.02 -54.45
N ASN A 189 3.56 18.75 -54.75
CA ASN A 189 4.07 18.29 -56.06
C ASN A 189 4.77 16.91 -55.98
N GLY A 190 4.42 15.99 -56.89
CA GLY A 190 5.28 14.84 -57.20
C GLY A 190 4.59 13.58 -57.73
N GLU A 191 3.99 13.65 -58.91
CA GLU A 191 3.40 12.54 -59.65
C GLU A 191 4.46 11.60 -60.26
N LYS A 192 4.28 10.28 -60.11
CA LYS A 192 4.63 9.25 -61.12
C LYS A 192 4.09 7.86 -60.76
N ASP A 193 3.03 7.47 -61.48
CA ASP A 193 2.67 6.08 -61.84
C ASP A 193 3.34 5.80 -63.23
N PRO A 194 3.32 4.60 -63.87
CA PRO A 194 2.63 3.36 -63.51
C PRO A 194 3.43 2.06 -63.70
N SER A 195 2.92 0.93 -63.17
CA SER A 195 2.60 -0.24 -64.01
C SER A 195 2.08 -1.42 -63.18
N ALA A 196 1.03 -2.03 -63.73
CA ALA A 196 0.31 -3.20 -63.27
C ALA A 196 1.14 -4.50 -63.23
N GLY A 197 0.72 -5.40 -62.35
CA GLY A 197 1.09 -6.82 -62.32
C GLY A 197 0.16 -7.56 -61.36
N GLU A 198 -0.89 -8.17 -61.91
CA GLU A 198 -1.77 -9.10 -61.21
C GLU A 198 -1.02 -10.39 -60.89
N GLY A 199 -1.18 -10.91 -59.67
CA GLY A 199 -0.63 -12.19 -59.23
C GLY A 199 -1.30 -12.62 -57.94
N ASP A 200 -2.29 -13.50 -58.10
CA ASP A 200 -3.06 -14.18 -57.06
C ASP A 200 -2.21 -15.29 -56.42
N GLY A 201 -2.30 -15.47 -55.10
CA GLY A 201 -1.55 -16.49 -54.36
C GLY A 201 -1.72 -16.37 -52.84
N ASP A 202 -2.52 -17.27 -52.29
CA ASP A 202 -2.86 -17.44 -50.87
C ASP A 202 -1.64 -17.69 -49.97
N ASP A 203 -1.64 -17.11 -48.75
CA ASP A 203 -1.01 -17.68 -47.55
C ASP A 203 -1.59 -17.03 -46.28
N GLU A 204 -1.96 -17.87 -45.31
CA GLU A 204 -2.53 -17.52 -44.00
C GLU A 204 -1.50 -16.86 -43.06
N GLU A 205 -1.87 -15.79 -42.34
CA GLU A 205 -1.19 -15.38 -41.09
C GLU A 205 -2.09 -14.48 -40.19
N ASP A 206 -2.26 -14.92 -38.94
CA ASP A 206 -2.67 -14.26 -37.67
C ASP A 206 -3.65 -13.06 -37.65
N PRO A 207 -4.77 -13.12 -36.87
CA PRO A 207 -5.39 -11.91 -36.36
C PRO A 207 -4.56 -11.38 -35.19
N ALA A 208 -3.93 -10.24 -35.45
CA ALA A 208 -3.26 -9.37 -34.49
C ALA A 208 -3.96 -9.35 -33.13
N ALA A 209 -3.19 -9.72 -32.10
CA ALA A 209 -3.47 -9.40 -30.72
C ALA A 209 -3.75 -7.90 -30.60
N GLY A 210 -5.02 -7.57 -30.36
CA GLY A 210 -5.40 -6.31 -29.77
C GLY A 210 -4.75 -6.24 -28.39
N GLY A 211 -3.56 -5.65 -28.32
CA GLY A 211 -2.95 -5.26 -27.07
C GLY A 211 -3.92 -4.30 -26.39
N GLU A 212 -4.63 -4.80 -25.37
CA GLU A 212 -5.19 -3.95 -24.33
C GLU A 212 -4.04 -3.09 -23.82
N SER A 213 -4.08 -1.82 -24.21
CA SER A 213 -3.34 -0.79 -23.52
C SER A 213 -3.82 -0.83 -22.08
N GLU A 214 -3.00 -1.40 -21.20
CA GLU A 214 -3.15 -1.29 -19.76
C GLU A 214 -3.21 0.19 -19.41
N THR A 215 -4.42 0.70 -19.31
CA THR A 215 -4.68 2.00 -18.70
C THR A 215 -4.45 1.78 -17.21
N THR A 216 -3.28 2.20 -16.72
CA THR A 216 -3.01 2.32 -15.28
C THR A 216 -4.03 3.30 -14.72
N THR A 217 -5.13 2.75 -14.19
CA THR A 217 -6.18 3.55 -13.60
C THR A 217 -5.62 4.14 -12.32
N ASP A 218 -5.48 5.46 -12.27
CA ASP A 218 -5.07 6.20 -11.08
C ASP A 218 -6.15 6.03 -10.01
N LYS A 219 -6.00 5.00 -9.19
CA LYS A 219 -6.94 4.66 -8.13
C LYS A 219 -6.48 5.28 -6.82
N GLU A 220 -7.45 5.54 -5.95
CA GLU A 220 -7.16 5.82 -4.55
C GLU A 220 -6.47 4.61 -3.91
N VAL A 221 -5.43 4.88 -3.13
CA VAL A 221 -4.74 3.87 -2.33
C VAL A 221 -4.66 4.37 -0.89
N LYS A 222 -5.01 3.52 0.07
CA LYS A 222 -4.83 3.78 1.49
C LYS A 222 -4.02 2.68 2.11
N ALA A 223 -3.19 3.05 3.08
CA ALA A 223 -2.31 2.07 3.70
C ALA A 223 -1.86 2.49 5.09
N LEU A 224 -1.69 1.48 5.94
CA LEU A 224 -0.93 1.62 7.16
C LEU A 224 0.54 1.31 6.86
N LEU A 225 1.40 2.24 7.24
CA LEU A 225 2.85 2.07 7.21
C LEU A 225 3.39 2.24 8.62
N CYS A 226 4.16 1.26 9.09
CA CYS A 226 4.87 1.32 10.34
C CYS A 226 6.38 1.20 10.10
N ILE A 227 7.17 1.89 10.90
CA ILE A 227 8.61 1.64 11.02
C ILE A 227 8.89 1.03 12.39
N THR A 228 9.74 0.00 12.42
CA THR A 228 10.30 -0.52 13.67
C THR A 228 11.79 -0.25 13.73
N THR A 229 12.27 0.19 14.89
CA THR A 229 13.69 0.46 15.15
C THR A 229 14.16 -0.30 16.38
N PRO A 230 15.42 -0.76 16.45
CA PRO A 230 16.45 -0.73 15.40
C PRO A 230 16.08 -1.58 14.16
N ASN A 231 16.77 -1.36 13.05
CA ASN A 231 16.58 -2.12 11.83
C ASN A 231 16.87 -3.62 12.03
N ALA A 232 15.91 -4.48 11.67
CA ALA A 232 16.03 -5.95 11.72
C ALA A 232 16.69 -6.55 10.48
N LEU A 233 16.77 -5.80 9.38
CA LEU A 233 17.34 -6.26 8.11
C LEU A 233 18.70 -5.62 7.88
N THR A 234 19.72 -6.28 8.43
CA THR A 234 21.12 -5.87 8.25
C THR A 234 21.73 -6.62 7.07
N GLN A 235 22.37 -5.89 6.15
CA GLN A 235 23.04 -6.49 5.00
C GLN A 235 24.04 -7.55 5.46
N GLY A 236 23.91 -8.74 4.92
CA GLY A 236 24.80 -9.85 5.20
C GLY A 236 24.51 -10.61 6.50
N ALA A 237 23.35 -10.39 7.13
CA ALA A 237 22.94 -11.10 8.34
C ALA A 237 21.52 -11.69 8.21
N ALA A 238 21.30 -12.88 8.77
CA ALA A 238 19.95 -13.42 8.91
C ALA A 238 19.15 -12.59 9.94
N PRO A 239 17.86 -12.33 9.71
CA PRO A 239 17.05 -11.52 10.62
C PRO A 239 16.79 -12.22 11.97
N TYR A 240 16.95 -13.55 12.02
CA TYR A 240 16.70 -14.34 13.22
C TYR A 240 17.79 -15.38 13.45
N THR A 241 17.99 -15.71 14.71
CA THR A 241 18.61 -16.97 15.13
C THR A 241 17.61 -18.14 15.01
N GLN A 242 18.11 -19.37 15.02
CA GLN A 242 17.24 -20.55 15.02
C GLN A 242 16.28 -20.56 16.23
N ALA A 243 16.75 -20.20 17.42
CA ALA A 243 15.92 -20.17 18.62
C ALA A 243 14.77 -19.15 18.52
N GLN A 244 15.04 -17.96 17.99
CA GLN A 244 14.02 -16.94 17.73
C GLN A 244 13.00 -17.42 16.70
N TRP A 245 13.45 -18.10 15.65
CA TRP A 245 12.56 -18.66 14.65
C TRP A 245 11.68 -19.80 15.18
N ASP A 246 12.23 -20.65 16.04
CA ASP A 246 11.48 -21.71 16.71
C ASP A 246 10.41 -21.10 17.64
N GLN A 247 10.71 -20.00 18.33
CA GLN A 247 9.72 -19.25 19.12
C GLN A 247 8.60 -18.68 18.24
N ILE A 248 8.94 -18.07 17.10
CA ILE A 248 7.96 -17.49 16.16
C ILE A 248 7.03 -18.58 15.63
N THR A 249 7.60 -19.65 15.06
CA THR A 249 6.82 -20.73 14.47
C THR A 249 5.97 -21.46 15.51
N ALA A 250 6.52 -21.73 16.70
CA ALA A 250 5.76 -22.37 17.78
C ALA A 250 4.63 -21.48 18.31
N GLY A 251 4.91 -20.18 18.53
CA GLY A 251 3.93 -19.22 19.05
C GLY A 251 2.74 -19.02 18.13
N LEU A 252 2.99 -18.86 16.83
CA LEU A 252 1.94 -18.64 15.84
C LEU A 252 1.14 -19.91 15.51
N ASN A 253 1.79 -21.09 15.45
CA ASN A 253 1.09 -22.34 15.17
C ASN A 253 0.21 -22.82 16.34
N LYS A 254 0.61 -22.58 17.59
CA LYS A 254 -0.23 -22.92 18.76
C LYS A 254 -1.53 -22.14 18.78
N ASN A 255 -1.51 -20.88 18.32
CA ASN A 255 -2.70 -20.05 18.29
C ASN A 255 -3.64 -20.35 17.12
N ALA A 256 -3.12 -20.84 15.99
CA ALA A 256 -3.97 -21.30 14.88
C ALA A 256 -4.92 -22.44 15.29
N ALA A 257 -4.54 -23.26 16.28
CA ALA A 257 -5.37 -24.36 16.80
C ALA A 257 -6.58 -23.89 17.63
N HIS A 258 -6.61 -22.63 18.12
CA HIS A 258 -7.73 -22.08 18.88
C HIS A 258 -8.87 -21.53 18.01
N ALA A 259 -8.69 -21.43 16.69
CA ALA A 259 -9.68 -20.93 15.75
C ALA A 259 -10.56 -22.03 15.11
N LEU A 260 -10.33 -23.30 15.42
CA LEU A 260 -11.19 -24.39 14.94
C LEU A 260 -12.41 -24.54 15.86
N PRO A 261 -13.65 -24.30 15.37
CA PRO A 261 -14.82 -24.66 16.14
C PRO A 261 -14.79 -26.17 16.35
N ILE A 262 -14.87 -26.57 17.62
CA ILE A 262 -15.02 -27.95 18.05
C ILE A 262 -16.33 -28.47 17.44
N SER A 263 -16.27 -29.11 16.28
CA SER A 263 -17.32 -29.99 15.82
C SER A 263 -17.25 -31.27 16.66
N LEU A 264 -18.01 -31.26 17.76
CA LEU A 264 -18.37 -32.44 18.53
C LEU A 264 -19.11 -33.43 17.63
N GLY A 265 -18.37 -34.30 16.95
CA GLY A 265 -18.90 -35.52 16.32
C GLY A 265 -18.74 -36.70 17.27
N PHE A 266 -19.62 -36.81 18.26
CA PHE A 266 -19.72 -38.01 19.10
C PHE A 266 -20.51 -39.13 18.39
N ALA A 267 -19.92 -40.33 18.43
CA ALA A 267 -20.54 -41.65 18.59
C ALA A 267 -21.16 -42.31 17.32
N VAL A 268 -21.21 -43.63 17.12
CA VAL A 268 -21.02 -44.82 17.98
C VAL A 268 -20.47 -45.96 17.10
N ALA A 269 -19.49 -46.73 17.56
CA ALA A 269 -19.19 -48.05 17.00
C ALA A 269 -20.17 -49.08 17.58
N ALA A 270 -21.10 -49.60 16.75
CA ALA A 270 -21.90 -50.76 17.10
C ALA A 270 -21.18 -52.03 16.62
N VAL A 271 -20.67 -52.82 17.57
CA VAL A 271 -20.13 -54.17 17.34
C VAL A 271 -21.15 -55.20 17.86
N GLY A 272 -21.46 -56.19 17.02
CA GLY A 272 -22.14 -57.46 17.37
C GLY A 272 -23.58 -57.56 16.85
N VAL A 273 -24.08 -58.68 16.33
CA VAL A 273 -23.70 -60.10 16.48
C VAL A 273 -24.25 -60.92 15.28
N LEU A 274 -23.52 -61.98 14.93
CA LEU A 274 -23.83 -63.06 13.99
C LEU A 274 -25.24 -63.66 14.13
N LEU A 275 -25.86 -64.04 13.01
CA LEU A 275 -26.91 -65.06 12.98
C LEU A 275 -26.50 -66.20 12.02
N PHE A 276 -26.61 -67.41 12.57
CA PHE A 276 -26.63 -68.70 11.90
C PHE A 276 -27.85 -68.84 10.98
#